data_AF-A0A0R3TUT4-F1
#
_entry.id   AF-A0A0R3TUT4-F1
#
_cell.length_a   1.000
_cell.length_b   1.000
_cell.length_c   1.000
_cell.angle_alpha   90.00
_cell.angle_beta   90.00
_cell.angle_gamma   90.00
#
_symmetry.space_group_name_H-M   'P 1'
#
loop_
_entity.id
_entity.type
_entity.pdbx_description
1 polymer ?
#
loop_
_entity_poly.entity_id
_entity_poly.type
_entity_poly.pdbx_seq_one_letter_code
_entity_poly.pdbx_strand_id
1 'polypeptide(L)'
;MANWKPLTTSELRHCDRFCFNDGVCIGCMRDPHAKAQCIGCTCPQHLWTGERCEIRVGYLGMRSTEDTLYILTVIFALLAILMSISTIYFYLKGRRFRQDPFIIPGDPTIHLSIQPPSDSDKHYDIPQPLVTPGNA
;
A
#
# COMPACT_ATOMS: atom_id res chain seq x y z
N MET A 1 -40.79 -46.84 7.63
CA MET A 1 -42.27 -46.68 7.73
C MET A 1 -42.54 -45.28 8.27
N ALA A 2 -43.29 -44.44 7.56
CA ALA A 2 -43.60 -43.09 8.04
C ALA A 2 -44.62 -43.16 9.18
N ASN A 3 -44.35 -42.48 10.29
CA ASN A 3 -45.22 -42.44 11.46
C ASN A 3 -46.22 -41.27 11.30
N TRP A 4 -47.40 -41.56 10.75
CA TRP A 4 -48.45 -40.60 10.38
C TRP A 4 -49.10 -39.83 11.55
N LYS A 5 -48.57 -39.92 12.78
CA LYS A 5 -49.04 -39.07 13.88
C LYS A 5 -48.83 -37.60 13.51
N PRO A 6 -49.84 -36.71 13.68
CA PRO A 6 -49.66 -35.29 13.42
C PRO A 6 -48.51 -34.70 14.28
N LEU A 7 -47.89 -33.64 13.81
CA LEU A 7 -46.90 -32.91 14.60
C LEU A 7 -47.59 -32.16 15.73
N THR A 8 -46.97 -32.16 16.90
CA THR A 8 -47.43 -31.41 18.08
C THR A 8 -47.05 -29.94 17.96
N THR A 9 -47.77 -29.05 18.65
CA THR A 9 -47.49 -27.60 18.64
C THR A 9 -46.08 -27.26 19.13
N SER A 10 -45.51 -28.07 20.03
CA SER A 10 -44.11 -27.98 20.48
C SER A 10 -43.10 -28.34 19.39
N GLU A 11 -43.44 -29.26 18.49
CA GLU A 11 -42.59 -29.68 17.38
C GLU A 11 -42.57 -28.63 16.26
N LEU A 12 -43.72 -28.04 15.91
CA LEU A 12 -43.75 -26.90 14.99
C LEU A 12 -42.89 -25.74 15.51
N ARG A 13 -43.07 -25.35 16.78
CA ARG A 13 -42.22 -24.32 17.44
C ARG A 13 -40.73 -24.66 17.49
N HIS A 14 -40.35 -25.94 17.33
CA HIS A 14 -38.94 -26.34 17.23
C HIS A 14 -38.42 -26.07 15.81
N CYS A 15 -39.19 -26.42 14.78
CA CYS A 15 -38.88 -26.13 13.38
C CYS A 15 -38.83 -24.62 13.09
N ASP A 16 -39.71 -23.81 13.69
CA ASP A 16 -39.71 -22.36 13.53
C ASP A 16 -38.39 -21.70 13.99
N ARG A 17 -37.67 -22.34 14.93
CA ARG A 17 -36.36 -21.88 15.43
C ARG A 17 -35.17 -22.39 14.61
N PHE A 18 -35.41 -23.20 13.59
CA PHE A 18 -34.34 -23.73 12.74
C PHE A 18 -33.80 -22.65 11.79
N CYS A 19 -34.67 -21.81 11.25
CA CYS A 19 -34.29 -20.71 10.37
C CYS A 19 -33.88 -19.47 11.19
N PHE A 20 -32.85 -18.76 10.73
CA PHE A 20 -32.40 -17.49 11.31
C PHE A 20 -32.96 -16.30 10.52
N ASN A 21 -32.83 -15.09 11.09
CA ASN A 21 -33.05 -13.81 10.40
C ASN A 21 -34.39 -13.74 9.63
N ASP A 22 -35.48 -14.05 10.32
CA ASP A 22 -36.86 -14.07 9.79
C ASP A 22 -37.10 -15.03 8.60
N GLY A 23 -36.20 -16.00 8.41
CA GLY A 23 -36.40 -17.10 7.47
C GLY A 23 -37.57 -18.01 7.91
N VAL A 24 -38.34 -18.49 6.93
CA VAL A 24 -39.53 -19.33 7.16
C VAL A 24 -39.22 -20.78 6.83
N CYS A 25 -39.58 -21.71 7.71
CA CYS A 25 -39.42 -23.14 7.46
C CYS A 25 -40.39 -23.62 6.35
N ILE A 26 -39.87 -24.26 5.30
CA ILE A 26 -40.65 -24.75 4.15
C ILE A 26 -41.56 -25.93 4.55
N GLY A 27 -41.11 -26.74 5.50
CA GLY A 27 -41.88 -27.86 6.03
C GLY A 27 -41.18 -28.50 7.22
N CYS A 28 -41.96 -28.98 8.18
CA CYS A 28 -41.49 -29.60 9.42
C CYS A 28 -41.88 -31.09 9.41
N MET A 29 -40.89 -31.99 9.50
CA MET A 29 -41.11 -33.44 9.49
C MET A 29 -40.41 -34.11 10.67
N ARG A 30 -40.84 -35.33 11.02
CA ARG A 30 -40.09 -36.17 11.97
C ARG A 30 -39.04 -36.99 11.24
N ASP A 31 -37.79 -36.80 11.64
CA ASP A 31 -36.64 -37.65 11.31
C ASP A 31 -36.85 -39.09 11.86
N PRO A 32 -36.15 -40.16 11.39
CA PRO A 32 -36.33 -41.52 11.89
C PRO A 32 -36.11 -41.67 13.40
N HIS A 33 -35.37 -40.75 14.03
CA HIS A 33 -35.22 -40.65 15.49
C HIS A 33 -36.39 -39.96 16.21
N ALA A 34 -37.53 -39.77 15.53
CA ALA A 34 -38.75 -39.10 16.00
C ALA A 34 -38.57 -37.63 16.46
N LYS A 35 -37.50 -36.97 16.03
CA LYS A 35 -37.26 -35.55 16.27
C LYS A 35 -37.84 -34.72 15.13
N ALA A 36 -38.51 -33.61 15.46
CA ALA A 36 -38.99 -32.65 14.47
C ALA A 36 -37.81 -31.84 13.90
N GLN A 37 -37.72 -31.79 12.58
CA GLN A 37 -36.67 -31.09 11.84
C GLN A 37 -37.29 -30.34 10.65
N CYS A 38 -36.77 -29.15 10.37
CA CYS A 38 -37.14 -28.37 9.20
C CYS A 38 -36.44 -28.94 7.95
N ILE A 39 -37.16 -29.07 6.84
CA ILE A 39 -36.62 -29.56 5.56
C ILE A 39 -35.68 -28.53 4.91
N GLY A 40 -35.92 -27.25 5.13
CA GLY A 40 -35.16 -26.14 4.57
C GLY A 40 -35.84 -24.80 4.82
N CYS A 41 -35.09 -23.71 4.66
CA CYS A 41 -35.56 -22.35 4.95
C CYS A 41 -35.78 -21.54 3.68
N THR A 42 -36.85 -20.74 3.65
CA THR A 42 -37.04 -19.65 2.69
C THR A 42 -36.57 -18.34 3.33
N CYS A 43 -35.53 -17.73 2.76
CA CYS A 43 -34.92 -16.51 3.30
C CYS A 43 -35.59 -15.24 2.76
N PRO A 44 -35.60 -14.14 3.54
CA PRO A 44 -36.01 -12.83 3.05
C PRO A 44 -35.16 -12.41 1.84
N GLN A 45 -35.82 -12.13 0.71
CA GLN A 45 -35.15 -11.86 -0.55
C GLN A 45 -34.16 -10.69 -0.42
N HIS A 46 -32.98 -10.84 -1.04
CA HIS A 46 -31.90 -9.84 -1.11
C HIS A 46 -31.23 -9.44 0.22
N LEU A 47 -31.66 -9.95 1.38
CA LEU A 47 -31.07 -9.64 2.69
C LEU A 47 -30.22 -10.79 3.24
N TRP A 48 -30.71 -12.03 3.12
CA TRP A 48 -30.10 -13.21 3.72
C TRP A 48 -30.05 -14.40 2.77
N THR A 49 -29.07 -15.28 2.97
CA THR A 49 -28.79 -16.49 2.19
C THR A 49 -28.11 -17.54 3.10
N GLY A 50 -27.75 -18.70 2.55
CA GLY A 50 -27.32 -19.87 3.33
C GLY A 50 -28.47 -20.85 3.57
N GLU A 51 -28.16 -22.04 4.09
CA GLU A 51 -29.12 -23.14 4.28
C GLU A 51 -30.21 -22.77 5.31
N ARG A 52 -29.86 -21.92 6.27
CA ARG A 52 -30.70 -21.50 7.40
C ARG A 52 -30.84 -19.96 7.46
N CYS A 53 -30.54 -19.26 6.37
CA CYS A 53 -30.58 -17.80 6.26
C CYS A 53 -29.57 -17.06 7.18
N GLU A 54 -28.47 -17.73 7.52
CA GLU A 54 -27.43 -17.24 8.43
C GLU A 54 -26.44 -16.23 7.80
N ILE A 55 -26.35 -16.17 6.47
CA ILE A 55 -25.37 -15.35 5.74
C ILE A 55 -26.03 -14.09 5.20
N ARG A 56 -25.48 -12.90 5.50
CA ARG A 56 -26.01 -11.63 4.98
C ARG A 56 -25.57 -11.39 3.53
N VAL A 57 -26.53 -11.20 2.63
CA VAL A 57 -26.27 -10.80 1.23
C VAL A 57 -25.66 -9.40 1.22
N GLY A 58 -24.58 -9.21 0.47
CA GLY A 58 -23.83 -7.95 0.38
C GLY A 58 -22.52 -7.89 1.18
N TYR A 59 -22.38 -8.64 2.29
CA TYR A 59 -21.11 -8.67 3.05
C TYR A 59 -19.96 -9.37 2.28
N LEU A 60 -20.30 -10.34 1.44
CA LEU A 60 -19.37 -11.03 0.54
C LEU A 60 -18.70 -10.09 -0.48
N GLY A 61 -19.39 -9.01 -0.89
CA GLY A 61 -18.85 -8.04 -1.83
C GLY A 61 -17.65 -7.27 -1.28
N MET A 62 -17.76 -6.76 -0.05
CA MET A 62 -16.68 -5.96 0.55
C MET A 62 -15.41 -6.78 0.80
N ARG A 63 -15.55 -8.01 1.32
CA ARG A 63 -14.40 -8.89 1.54
C ARG A 63 -13.71 -9.27 0.22
N SER A 64 -14.49 -9.59 -0.82
CA SER A 64 -13.95 -9.87 -2.15
C SER A 64 -13.19 -8.67 -2.75
N THR A 65 -13.62 -7.43 -2.47
CA THR A 65 -12.88 -6.24 -2.93
C THR A 65 -11.60 -5.99 -2.15
N GLU A 66 -11.57 -6.23 -0.84
CA GLU A 66 -10.35 -6.10 -0.02
C GLU A 66 -9.28 -7.13 -0.45
N ASP A 67 -9.67 -8.40 -0.61
CA ASP A 67 -8.78 -9.47 -1.06
C ASP A 67 -8.21 -9.17 -2.47
N THR A 68 -9.04 -8.63 -3.37
CA THR A 68 -8.61 -8.24 -4.73
C THR A 68 -7.61 -7.07 -4.71
N LEU A 69 -7.87 -6.04 -3.89
CA LEU A 69 -6.95 -4.90 -3.74
C LEU A 69 -5.62 -5.31 -3.11
N TYR A 70 -5.63 -6.23 -2.15
CA TYR A 70 -4.42 -6.81 -1.58
C TYR A 70 -3.58 -7.56 -2.63
N ILE A 71 -4.22 -8.42 -3.44
CA ILE A 71 -3.52 -9.15 -4.51
C ILE A 71 -2.90 -8.17 -5.53
N LEU A 72 -3.63 -7.14 -5.95
CA LEU A 72 -3.14 -6.13 -6.90
C LEU A 72 -1.96 -5.32 -6.35
N THR A 73 -1.99 -4.92 -5.07
CA THR A 73 -0.89 -4.18 -4.44
C THR A 73 0.38 -5.03 -4.29
N VAL A 74 0.26 -6.31 -3.94
CA VAL A 74 1.39 -7.26 -3.90
C VAL A 74 2.02 -7.43 -5.29
N ILE A 75 1.20 -7.63 -6.33
CA ILE A 75 1.69 -7.76 -7.72
C ILE A 75 2.42 -6.47 -8.15
N PHE A 76 1.85 -5.30 -7.88
CA PHE A 76 2.47 -4.02 -8.22
C PHE A 76 3.82 -3.81 -7.51
N ALA A 77 3.91 -4.14 -6.22
CA ALA A 77 5.16 -4.07 -5.45
C ALA A 77 6.25 -4.99 -6.02
N LEU A 78 5.90 -6.23 -6.37
CA LEU A 78 6.83 -7.19 -6.99
C LEU A 78 7.34 -6.68 -8.35
N LEU A 79 6.46 -6.13 -9.19
CA LEU A 79 6.85 -5.55 -10.48
C LEU A 79 7.77 -4.33 -10.30
N ALA A 80 7.49 -3.44 -9.35
CA ALA A 80 8.35 -2.29 -9.06
C ALA A 80 9.77 -2.72 -8.59
N ILE A 81 9.86 -3.75 -7.75
CA ILE A 81 11.14 -4.34 -7.32
C ILE A 81 11.89 -4.95 -8.52
N LEU A 82 11.23 -5.75 -9.35
CA LEU A 82 11.85 -6.35 -10.54
C LEU A 82 12.34 -5.30 -11.54
N MET A 83 11.57 -4.25 -11.77
CA MET A 83 11.96 -3.15 -12.66
C MET A 83 13.14 -2.35 -12.10
N SER A 84 13.17 -2.03 -10.80
CA SER A 84 14.29 -1.33 -10.19
C SER A 84 15.59 -2.15 -10.19
N ILE A 85 15.52 -3.46 -9.88
CA ILE A 85 16.68 -4.36 -10.00
C ILE A 85 17.18 -4.41 -11.45
N SER A 86 16.26 -4.49 -12.42
CA SER A 86 16.60 -4.51 -13.85
C SER A 86 17.30 -3.22 -14.28
N THR A 87 16.78 -2.04 -13.92
CA THR A 87 17.42 -0.76 -14.28
C THR A 87 18.79 -0.60 -13.63
N ILE A 88 18.97 -1.01 -12.37
CA ILE A 88 20.28 -1.01 -11.70
C ILE A 88 21.26 -1.96 -12.42
N TYR A 89 20.82 -3.17 -12.78
CA TYR A 89 21.65 -4.13 -13.51
C TYR A 89 22.07 -3.58 -14.89
N PHE A 90 21.15 -3.02 -15.67
CA PHE A 90 21.47 -2.42 -16.97
C PHE A 90 22.37 -1.19 -16.83
N TYR A 91 22.17 -0.35 -15.80
CA TYR A 91 23.02 0.80 -15.52
C TYR A 91 24.46 0.37 -15.22
N LEU A 92 24.66 -0.60 -14.32
CA LEU A 92 25.99 -1.12 -13.98
C LEU A 92 26.65 -1.85 -15.15
N LYS A 93 25.88 -2.61 -15.95
CA LYS A 93 26.37 -3.26 -17.17
C LYS A 93 26.80 -2.23 -18.23
N GLY A 94 26.01 -1.16 -18.40
CA GLY A 94 26.33 -0.03 -19.28
C GLY A 94 27.58 0.74 -18.84
N ARG A 95 27.75 0.98 -17.54
CA ARG A 95 28.95 1.62 -16.97
C ARG A 95 30.24 0.83 -17.19
N ARG A 96 30.19 -0.51 -17.35
CA ARG A 96 31.37 -1.30 -17.73
C ARG A 96 31.71 -1.22 -19.22
N PHE A 97 30.78 -0.77 -20.07
CA PHE A 97 30.96 -0.64 -21.53
C PHE A 97 31.23 0.81 -21.98
N ARG A 98 30.78 1.81 -21.22
CA ARG A 98 31.18 3.21 -21.39
C ARG A 98 32.30 3.54 -20.42
N GLN A 99 33.53 3.60 -20.91
CA GLN A 99 34.48 4.56 -20.37
C GLN A 99 33.86 5.95 -20.53
N ASP A 100 33.78 6.72 -19.44
CA ASP A 100 33.10 8.02 -19.45
C ASP A 100 33.82 8.98 -20.42
N PRO A 101 33.18 9.45 -21.51
CA PRO A 101 33.83 10.32 -22.50
C PRO A 101 34.03 11.77 -22.00
N PHE A 102 33.86 12.01 -20.71
CA PHE A 102 33.94 13.32 -20.04
C PHE A 102 34.94 13.36 -18.87
N ILE A 103 35.83 12.37 -18.74
CA ILE A 103 37.06 12.56 -17.96
C ILE A 103 37.99 13.45 -18.80
N ILE A 104 37.78 14.76 -18.70
CA ILE A 104 38.77 15.75 -19.10
C ILE A 104 40.04 15.45 -18.27
N PRO A 105 41.23 15.25 -18.88
CA PRO A 105 42.46 15.15 -18.13
C PRO A 105 42.63 16.42 -17.31
N GLY A 106 42.70 16.30 -15.99
CA GLY A 106 43.06 17.42 -15.12
C GLY A 106 44.46 17.88 -15.47
N ASP A 107 44.57 19.05 -16.10
CA ASP A 107 45.81 19.58 -16.67
C ASP A 107 46.86 19.80 -15.56
N PRO A 108 47.97 19.04 -15.54
CA PRO A 108 48.84 18.98 -14.37
C PRO A 108 49.96 20.02 -14.44
N THR A 109 49.65 21.32 -14.47
CA THR A 109 50.60 22.38 -14.02
C THR A 109 49.91 23.74 -13.81
N ILE A 110 49.49 24.04 -12.58
CA ILE A 110 49.56 25.44 -12.10
C ILE A 110 50.95 25.63 -11.51
N HIS A 111 51.91 25.99 -12.37
CA HIS A 111 53.24 26.38 -11.94
C HIS A 111 53.13 27.79 -11.31
N LEU A 112 53.09 27.86 -9.98
CA LEU A 112 53.04 29.14 -9.26
C LEU A 112 54.41 29.83 -9.39
N SER A 113 54.62 30.57 -10.49
CA SER A 113 55.82 31.38 -10.70
C SER A 113 55.77 32.61 -9.79
N ILE A 114 56.32 32.48 -8.58
CA ILE A 114 56.59 33.62 -7.70
C ILE A 114 57.82 34.33 -8.27
N GLN A 115 57.60 35.35 -9.09
CA GLN A 115 58.66 36.20 -9.64
C GLN A 115 58.70 37.54 -8.88
N PRO A 116 59.81 37.88 -8.19
CA PRO A 116 59.92 39.15 -7.49
C PRO A 116 60.29 40.28 -8.47
N PRO A 117 59.64 41.44 -8.41
CA PRO A 117 60.15 42.66 -9.04
C PRO A 117 61.21 43.30 -8.14
N SER A 118 62.43 43.42 -8.67
CA SER A 118 63.53 44.20 -8.09
C SER A 118 63.41 45.68 -8.47
N ASP A 119 63.96 46.53 -7.61
CA ASP A 119 64.11 48.00 -7.67
C ASP A 119 63.97 48.75 -9.02
N SER A 120 63.38 49.94 -8.91
CA SER A 120 63.98 51.16 -9.48
C SER A 120 63.50 52.43 -8.78
N ASP A 121 64.46 53.26 -8.36
CA ASP A 121 64.27 54.58 -7.77
C ASP A 121 63.31 55.51 -8.55
N LYS A 122 62.56 56.34 -7.80
CA LYS A 122 62.73 57.80 -7.88
C LYS A 122 62.12 58.58 -6.71
N HIS A 123 62.75 59.72 -6.45
CA HIS A 123 62.61 60.60 -5.27
C HIS A 123 61.65 61.78 -5.54
N TYR A 124 61.51 62.68 -4.54
CA TYR A 124 60.67 63.91 -4.49
C TYR A 124 59.16 63.67 -4.22
N ASP A 125 58.45 64.41 -3.34
CA ASP A 125 58.83 65.56 -2.48
C ASP A 125 57.93 65.73 -1.24
N ILE A 126 58.32 66.64 -0.32
CA ILE A 126 57.80 66.88 1.05
C ILE A 126 57.96 68.42 1.34
N PRO A 127 57.16 69.19 2.14
CA PRO A 127 56.24 68.82 3.26
C PRO A 127 54.85 69.57 3.42
N GLN A 128 53.96 69.01 4.27
CA GLN A 128 53.07 69.72 5.24
C GLN A 128 51.94 70.69 4.72
N PRO A 129 51.15 71.36 5.60
CA PRO A 129 50.18 70.78 6.54
C PRO A 129 48.80 71.48 6.51
N LEU A 130 47.79 70.99 7.24
CA LEU A 130 46.75 71.89 7.77
C LEU A 130 46.28 71.50 9.17
N VAL A 131 46.67 72.33 10.13
CA VAL A 131 46.13 72.34 11.50
C VAL A 131 44.91 73.25 11.54
N THR A 132 43.83 72.79 12.18
CA THR A 132 42.77 73.66 12.72
C THR A 132 42.23 73.04 14.02
N PRO A 133 41.66 73.83 14.95
CA PRO A 133 41.84 73.58 16.38
C PRO A 133 40.70 72.75 17.00
N GLY A 134 40.96 72.18 18.17
CA GLY A 134 39.91 71.62 19.01
C GLY A 134 39.18 72.70 19.83
N ASN A 135 38.10 72.31 20.49
CA ASN A 135 37.92 72.48 21.94
C ASN A 135 36.57 71.91 22.41
N ALA A 136 36.56 71.50 23.69
CA ALA A 136 35.42 71.12 24.54
C ALA A 136 34.63 69.86 24.13
#